data_AF-A0A1G9S884-F1
#
_entry.id   AF-A0A1G9S884-F1
#
_cell.length_a   1.000
_cell.length_b   1.000
_cell.length_c   1.000
_cell.angle_alpha   90.00
_cell.angle_beta   90.00
_cell.angle_gamma   90.00
#
_symmetry.space_group_name_H-M   'P 1'
#
loop_
_entity.id
_entity.type
_entity.pdbx_description
1 polymer ?
#
loop_
_entity_poly.entity_id
_entity_poly.type
_entity_poly.pdbx_seq_one_letter_code
_entity_poly.pdbx_strand_id
1 'polypeptide(L)'
;MKHRRPRHGRPAPGPAAARAAAGGAQARARLGAWLGFGPLALVVGLRWVLDWLQGRADAPPAWPLAPFVGTQDPWGWLHTTGWALMALAALLLAGRLVYRRFGARALLRLLAGLWIAAALAACAAQLAHFLNLRGLVPQPAPLAARVLGSRAVAPSLHGAGGTLLVLQLRDEPGTQQALVDDRQAAALPAGQALALHWARGRWWGRYVTGWQAVPATP
;
A
#
# COMPACT_ATOMS: atom_id res chain seq x y z
N MET A 1 -61.25 -45.26 10.64
CA MET A 1 -60.08 -45.75 9.87
C MET A 1 -59.64 -44.67 8.88
N LYS A 2 -58.49 -44.00 9.13
CA LYS A 2 -57.94 -42.96 8.24
C LYS A 2 -56.93 -43.58 7.28
N HIS A 3 -57.28 -43.67 6.00
CA HIS A 3 -56.36 -44.12 4.95
C HIS A 3 -55.19 -43.14 4.78
N ARG A 4 -53.99 -43.56 5.19
CA ARG A 4 -52.72 -42.92 4.83
C ARG A 4 -52.44 -43.20 3.35
N ARG A 5 -52.47 -42.18 2.50
CA ARG A 5 -51.97 -42.28 1.12
C ARG A 5 -50.45 -42.50 1.12
N PRO A 6 -49.91 -43.37 0.26
CA PRO A 6 -48.47 -43.56 0.12
C PRO A 6 -47.82 -42.30 -0.46
N ARG A 7 -46.79 -41.78 0.20
CA ARG A 7 -45.91 -40.75 -0.36
C ARG A 7 -45.13 -41.39 -1.50
N HIS A 8 -45.49 -41.07 -2.74
CA HIS A 8 -44.62 -41.32 -3.88
C HIS A 8 -43.26 -40.66 -3.63
N GLY A 9 -42.22 -41.49 -3.51
CA GLY A 9 -40.85 -41.03 -3.41
C GLY A 9 -40.51 -40.19 -4.62
N ARG A 10 -39.97 -38.99 -4.40
CA ARG A 10 -39.36 -38.21 -5.48
C ARG A 10 -38.29 -39.09 -6.15
N PRO A 11 -38.29 -39.25 -7.47
CA PRO A 11 -37.26 -40.02 -8.14
C PRO A 11 -35.89 -39.41 -7.83
N ALA A 12 -34.94 -40.26 -7.45
CA ALA A 12 -33.55 -39.83 -7.27
C ALA A 12 -33.07 -39.18 -8.58
N PRO A 13 -32.38 -38.03 -8.53
CA PRO A 13 -31.89 -37.37 -9.73
C PRO A 13 -31.01 -38.34 -10.51
N GLY A 14 -31.31 -38.55 -11.79
CA GLY A 14 -30.54 -39.44 -12.64
C GLY A 14 -29.05 -39.06 -12.67
N PRO A 15 -28.14 -40.01 -12.94
CA PRO A 15 -26.70 -39.81 -12.85
C PRO A 15 -26.18 -38.63 -13.68
N ALA A 16 -26.85 -38.29 -14.79
CA ALA A 16 -26.55 -37.11 -15.60
C ALA A 16 -26.87 -35.78 -14.88
N ALA A 17 -28.00 -35.71 -14.16
CA ALA A 17 -28.37 -34.53 -13.37
C ALA A 17 -27.45 -34.35 -12.15
N ALA A 18 -27.01 -35.45 -11.52
CA ALA A 18 -26.03 -35.42 -10.45
C ALA A 18 -24.64 -34.93 -10.93
N ARG A 19 -24.18 -35.39 -12.10
CA ARG A 19 -22.93 -34.90 -12.72
C ARG A 19 -23.00 -33.44 -13.13
N ALA A 20 -24.12 -32.99 -13.70
CA ALA A 20 -24.33 -31.59 -14.06
C ALA A 20 -24.36 -30.67 -12.83
N ALA A 21 -25.02 -31.10 -11.75
CA ALA A 21 -25.03 -30.37 -10.47
C ALA A 21 -23.63 -30.29 -9.82
N ALA A 22 -22.87 -31.40 -9.85
CA ALA A 22 -21.50 -31.45 -9.36
C ALA A 22 -20.56 -30.54 -10.19
N GLY A 23 -20.66 -30.58 -11.52
CA GLY A 23 -19.91 -29.69 -12.41
C GLY A 23 -20.24 -28.21 -12.19
N GLY A 24 -21.52 -27.87 -11.99
CA GLY A 24 -21.95 -26.52 -11.65
C GLY A 24 -21.45 -26.04 -10.28
N ALA A 25 -21.39 -26.93 -9.29
CA ALA A 25 -20.81 -26.63 -7.98
C ALA A 25 -19.30 -26.39 -8.06
N GLN A 26 -18.57 -27.20 -8.84
CA GLN A 26 -17.14 -27.07 -9.05
C GLN A 26 -16.78 -25.79 -9.81
N ALA A 27 -17.57 -25.41 -10.83
CA ALA A 27 -17.41 -24.15 -11.53
C ALA A 27 -17.62 -22.93 -10.61
N ARG A 28 -18.63 -22.97 -9.72
CA ARG A 28 -18.87 -21.93 -8.72
C ARG A 28 -17.76 -21.85 -7.68
N ALA A 29 -17.25 -22.99 -7.21
CA ALA A 29 -16.11 -23.03 -6.29
C ALA A 29 -14.84 -22.45 -6.93
N ARG A 30 -14.57 -22.80 -8.19
CA ARG A 30 -13.45 -22.25 -8.96
C ARG A 30 -13.56 -20.74 -9.15
N LEU A 31 -14.75 -20.23 -9.50
CA LEU A 31 -15.01 -18.80 -9.59
C LEU A 31 -14.84 -18.09 -8.24
N GLY A 32 -15.34 -18.68 -7.15
CA GLY A 32 -15.14 -18.16 -5.80
C GLY A 32 -13.67 -18.09 -5.40
N ALA A 33 -12.89 -19.12 -5.70
CA ALA A 33 -11.45 -19.14 -5.48
C ALA A 33 -10.73 -18.07 -6.32
N TRP A 34 -11.09 -17.91 -7.59
CA TRP A 34 -10.54 -16.86 -8.45
C TRP A 34 -10.89 -15.46 -7.95
N LEU A 35 -12.10 -15.23 -7.46
CA LEU A 35 -12.50 -13.94 -6.89
C LEU A 35 -11.79 -13.66 -5.56
N GLY A 36 -11.51 -14.69 -4.75
CA GLY A 36 -10.75 -14.55 -3.51
C GLY A 36 -9.28 -14.27 -3.74
N PHE A 37 -8.61 -15.14 -4.52
CA PHE A 37 -7.16 -15.14 -4.66
C PHE A 37 -6.63 -14.41 -5.90
N GLY A 38 -7.41 -14.32 -6.97
CA GLY A 38 -6.99 -13.67 -8.21
C GLY A 38 -6.59 -12.20 -8.01
N PRO A 39 -7.41 -11.36 -7.36
CA PRO A 39 -7.06 -9.98 -7.06
C PRO A 39 -5.78 -9.85 -6.20
N LEU A 40 -5.58 -10.73 -5.21
CA LEU A 40 -4.35 -10.75 -4.41
C LEU A 40 -3.13 -11.15 -5.23
N ALA A 41 -3.26 -12.20 -6.04
CA ALA A 41 -2.19 -12.66 -6.91
C ALA A 41 -1.79 -11.59 -7.92
N LEU A 42 -2.74 -10.79 -8.42
CA LEU A 42 -2.47 -9.66 -9.30
C LEU A 42 -1.65 -8.57 -8.58
N VAL A 43 -2.07 -8.16 -7.38
CA VAL A 43 -1.40 -7.12 -6.59
C VAL A 43 0.02 -7.52 -6.21
N VAL A 44 0.21 -8.77 -5.78
CA VAL A 44 1.52 -9.31 -5.39
C VAL A 44 2.40 -9.55 -6.62
N GLY A 45 1.85 -10.14 -7.68
CA GLY A 45 2.56 -10.39 -8.93
C GLY A 45 3.04 -9.10 -9.59
N LEU A 46 2.20 -8.06 -9.62
CA LEU A 46 2.59 -6.75 -10.12
C LEU A 46 3.72 -6.16 -9.27
N ARG A 47 3.60 -6.18 -7.93
CA ARG A 47 4.65 -5.70 -7.04
C ARG A 47 5.98 -6.39 -7.33
N TRP A 48 5.97 -7.72 -7.45
CA TRP A 48 7.17 -8.49 -7.73
C TRP A 48 7.81 -8.12 -9.08
N VAL A 49 7.00 -7.94 -10.14
CA VAL A 49 7.51 -7.48 -11.44
C VAL A 49 8.11 -6.07 -11.34
N LEU A 50 7.45 -5.16 -10.62
CA LEU A 50 7.97 -3.80 -10.44
C LEU A 50 9.28 -3.77 -9.66
N ASP A 51 9.39 -4.54 -8.57
CA ASP A 51 10.62 -4.68 -7.78
C ASP A 51 11.75 -5.26 -8.64
N TRP A 52 11.45 -6.26 -9.47
CA TRP A 52 12.41 -6.84 -10.41
C TRP A 52 12.87 -5.84 -11.49
N LEU A 53 11.95 -5.00 -12.00
CA LEU A 53 12.29 -3.92 -12.92
C LEU A 53 13.09 -2.79 -12.26
N GLN A 54 12.87 -2.53 -10.97
CA GLN A 54 13.65 -1.57 -10.20
C GLN A 54 15.10 -2.04 -10.01
N GLY A 55 15.31 -3.32 -9.67
CA GLY A 55 16.65 -3.86 -9.47
C GLY A 55 17.54 -3.87 -10.72
N ARG A 56 16.98 -3.66 -11.90
CA ARG A 56 17.72 -3.54 -13.18
C ARG A 56 17.91 -2.11 -13.67
N ALA A 57 17.28 -1.14 -13.02
CA ALA A 57 17.44 0.25 -13.39
C ALA A 57 18.65 0.83 -12.66
N ASP A 58 19.56 1.46 -13.38
CA ASP A 58 20.60 2.33 -12.81
C ASP A 58 19.97 3.66 -12.37
N ALA A 59 18.98 3.58 -11.48
CA ALA A 59 18.35 4.74 -10.90
C ALA A 59 19.16 5.20 -9.68
N PRO A 60 19.34 6.51 -9.49
CA PRO A 60 19.96 7.02 -8.27
C PRO A 60 19.11 6.59 -7.05
N PRO A 61 19.74 6.37 -5.89
CA PRO A 61 19.00 6.08 -4.67
C PRO A 61 18.00 7.22 -4.39
N ALA A 62 16.83 6.88 -3.87
CA ALA A 62 15.76 7.85 -3.62
C ALA A 62 15.17 7.63 -2.23
N TRP A 63 15.74 8.27 -1.22
CA TRP A 63 15.30 8.14 0.16
C TRP A 63 14.22 9.18 0.47
N PRO A 64 13.00 8.78 0.84
CA PRO A 64 11.92 9.73 1.07
C PRO A 64 12.25 10.64 2.27
N LEU A 65 12.12 11.94 2.06
CA LEU A 65 12.19 12.93 3.12
C LEU A 65 10.79 13.12 3.69
N ALA A 66 10.61 12.76 4.96
CA ALA A 66 9.33 12.85 5.65
C ALA A 66 9.47 13.66 6.94
N PRO A 67 8.40 14.33 7.41
CA PRO A 67 8.43 15.01 8.70
C PRO A 67 8.69 14.00 9.83
N PHE A 68 9.54 14.38 10.78
CA PHE A 68 9.88 13.55 11.93
C PHE A 68 8.62 13.22 12.74
N VAL A 69 8.48 11.96 13.14
CA VAL A 69 7.26 11.46 13.81
C VAL A 69 6.95 12.24 15.08
N GLY A 70 7.97 12.70 15.82
CA GLY A 70 7.78 13.49 17.04
C GLY A 70 7.32 14.94 16.82
N THR A 71 7.33 15.43 15.58
CA THR A 71 6.83 16.78 15.22
C THR A 71 5.49 16.73 14.48
N GLN A 72 4.91 15.54 14.30
CA GLN A 72 3.59 15.40 13.69
C GLN A 72 2.50 15.80 14.68
N ASP A 73 1.44 16.43 14.18
CA ASP A 73 0.28 16.78 14.99
C ASP A 73 -0.33 15.50 15.62
N PRO A 74 -0.28 15.34 16.95
CA PRO A 74 -0.79 14.16 17.63
C PRO A 74 -2.31 13.97 17.46
N TRP A 75 -3.04 14.97 16.98
CA TRP A 75 -4.48 14.90 16.69
C TRP A 75 -4.79 14.80 15.20
N GLY A 76 -3.79 14.87 14.31
CA GLY A 76 -3.99 14.79 12.87
C GLY A 76 -4.66 13.48 12.42
N TRP A 77 -4.48 12.40 13.18
CA TRP A 77 -5.14 11.11 12.91
C TRP A 77 -6.65 11.13 13.18
N LEU A 78 -7.16 12.03 14.02
CA LEU A 78 -8.57 12.10 14.39
C LEU A 78 -9.44 12.44 13.17
N HIS A 79 -8.98 13.41 12.36
CA HIS A 79 -9.68 13.80 11.14
C HIS A 79 -9.75 12.65 10.14
N THR A 80 -8.62 11.99 9.89
CA THR A 80 -8.56 10.82 8.98
C THR A 80 -9.43 9.67 9.49
N THR A 81 -9.41 9.42 10.80
CA THR A 81 -10.22 8.37 11.43
C THR A 81 -11.70 8.71 11.38
N GLY A 82 -12.07 9.98 11.57
CA GLY A 82 -13.44 10.47 11.41
C GLY A 82 -13.98 10.19 10.01
N TRP A 83 -13.22 10.54 8.96
CA TRP A 83 -13.58 10.23 7.57
C TRP A 83 -13.66 8.72 7.32
N ALA A 84 -12.72 7.94 7.86
CA ALA A 84 -12.73 6.48 7.72
C ALA A 84 -13.98 5.86 8.37
N LEU A 85 -14.36 6.32 9.57
CA LEU A 85 -15.57 5.88 10.27
C LEU A 85 -16.84 6.28 9.52
N MET A 86 -16.90 7.52 9.00
CA MET A 86 -18.02 7.96 8.17
C MET A 86 -18.15 7.14 6.89
N ALA A 87 -17.04 6.88 6.20
CA ALA A 87 -17.02 6.05 5.01
C ALA A 87 -17.48 4.60 5.31
N LEU A 88 -17.02 4.04 6.43
CA LEU A 88 -17.45 2.72 6.89
C LEU A 88 -18.94 2.69 7.20
N ALA A 89 -19.47 3.70 7.91
CA ALA A 89 -20.89 3.80 8.23
C ALA A 89 -21.74 3.92 6.96
N ALA A 90 -21.31 4.73 5.99
CA ALA A 90 -21.97 4.86 4.70
C ALA A 90 -21.96 3.53 3.92
N LEU A 91 -20.84 2.80 3.95
CA LEU A 91 -20.73 1.48 3.30
C LEU A 91 -21.67 0.44 3.93
N LEU A 92 -21.78 0.44 5.27
CA LEU A 92 -22.70 -0.44 6.01
C LEU A 92 -24.16 -0.10 5.70
N LEU A 93 -24.51 1.18 5.65
CA LEU A 93 -25.85 1.65 5.30
C LEU A 93 -26.22 1.27 3.85
N ALA A 94 -25.32 1.52 2.91
CA ALA A 94 -25.48 1.12 1.51
C ALA A 94 -25.62 -0.40 1.38
N GLY A 95 -24.77 -1.16 2.08
CA GLY A 95 -24.84 -2.63 2.13
C GLY A 95 -26.17 -3.13 2.69
N ARG A 96 -26.66 -2.51 3.79
CA ARG A 96 -27.97 -2.82 4.37
C ARG A 96 -29.11 -2.49 3.41
N LEU A 97 -29.05 -1.36 2.71
CA LEU A 97 -30.06 -0.97 1.73
C LEU A 97 -30.11 -1.96 0.55
N VAL A 98 -28.95 -2.33 0.01
CA VAL A 98 -28.84 -3.30 -1.09
C VAL A 98 -29.32 -4.68 -0.64
N TYR A 99 -28.95 -5.11 0.57
CA TYR A 99 -29.43 -6.37 1.13
C TYR A 99 -30.96 -6.38 1.28
N ARG A 100 -31.54 -5.30 1.81
CA ARG A 100 -33.00 -5.19 1.99
C ARG A 100 -33.75 -5.13 0.67
N ARG A 101 -33.20 -4.48 -0.37
CA ARG A 101 -33.91 -4.24 -1.63
C ARG A 101 -33.69 -5.33 -2.69
N PHE A 102 -32.50 -5.94 -2.72
CA PHE A 102 -32.09 -6.87 -3.77
C PHE A 102 -31.57 -8.22 -3.24
N GLY A 103 -31.51 -8.38 -1.91
CA GLY A 103 -31.13 -9.63 -1.25
C GLY A 103 -29.61 -9.90 -1.20
N ALA A 104 -29.26 -11.04 -0.60
CA ALA A 104 -27.88 -11.43 -0.33
C ALA A 104 -27.01 -11.57 -1.59
N ARG A 105 -27.58 -12.01 -2.72
CA ARG A 105 -26.83 -12.19 -3.97
C ARG A 105 -26.33 -10.87 -4.55
N ALA A 106 -27.12 -9.80 -4.44
CA ALA A 106 -26.71 -8.47 -4.89
C ALA A 106 -25.62 -7.90 -4.00
N LEU A 107 -25.73 -8.10 -2.67
CA LEU A 107 -24.69 -7.70 -1.72
C LEU A 107 -23.36 -8.41 -2.01
N LEU A 108 -23.37 -9.72 -2.26
CA LEU A 108 -22.14 -10.46 -2.60
C LEU A 108 -21.50 -9.97 -3.90
N ARG A 109 -22.30 -9.61 -4.92
CA ARG A 109 -21.79 -9.02 -6.17
C ARG A 109 -21.17 -7.64 -5.93
N LEU A 110 -21.80 -6.82 -5.09
CA LEU A 110 -21.26 -5.51 -4.70
C LEU A 110 -19.92 -5.66 -3.98
N LEU A 111 -19.84 -6.56 -3.00
CA LEU A 111 -18.60 -6.83 -2.27
C LEU A 111 -17.51 -7.37 -3.20
N ALA A 112 -17.84 -8.31 -4.09
CA ALA A 112 -16.89 -8.82 -5.08
C ALA A 112 -16.40 -7.71 -6.02
N GLY A 113 -17.29 -6.81 -6.46
CA GLY A 113 -16.94 -5.65 -7.28
C GLY A 113 -16.02 -4.68 -6.54
N LEU A 114 -16.34 -4.34 -5.29
CA LEU A 114 -15.51 -3.51 -4.42
C LEU A 114 -14.13 -4.13 -4.18
N TRP A 115 -14.08 -5.45 -4.00
CA TRP A 115 -12.82 -6.18 -3.82
C TRP A 115 -11.92 -6.10 -5.05
N ILE A 116 -12.48 -6.33 -6.24
CA ILE A 116 -11.74 -6.19 -7.50
C ILE A 116 -11.28 -4.73 -7.68
N ALA A 117 -12.16 -3.76 -7.42
CA ALA A 117 -11.84 -2.34 -7.53
C ALA A 117 -10.70 -1.94 -6.58
N ALA A 118 -10.71 -2.43 -5.33
CA ALA A 118 -9.65 -2.18 -4.36
C ALA A 118 -8.30 -2.76 -4.83
N ALA A 119 -8.31 -3.97 -5.40
CA ALA A 119 -7.10 -4.56 -5.96
C ALA A 119 -6.57 -3.77 -7.17
N LEU A 120 -7.45 -3.34 -8.09
CA LEU A 120 -7.08 -2.48 -9.21
C LEU A 120 -6.53 -1.13 -8.74
N ALA A 121 -7.14 -0.52 -7.73
CA ALA A 121 -6.64 0.72 -7.12
C ALA A 121 -5.25 0.52 -6.49
N ALA A 122 -5.02 -0.59 -5.79
CA ALA A 122 -3.70 -0.94 -5.26
C ALA A 122 -2.66 -1.11 -6.38
N CYS A 123 -3.01 -1.80 -7.48
CA CYS A 123 -2.14 -1.92 -8.65
C CYS A 123 -1.82 -0.55 -9.28
N ALA A 124 -2.83 0.30 -9.44
CA ALA A 124 -2.66 1.64 -9.99
C ALA A 124 -1.76 2.51 -9.09
N ALA A 125 -1.94 2.43 -7.77
CA ALA A 125 -1.08 3.12 -6.80
C ALA A 125 0.38 2.64 -6.86
N GLN A 126 0.62 1.33 -6.98
CA GLN A 126 1.97 0.79 -7.14
C GLN A 126 2.63 1.28 -8.43
N LEU A 127 1.90 1.23 -9.55
CA LEU A 127 2.41 1.71 -10.83
C LEU A 127 2.67 3.21 -10.81
N ALA A 128 1.76 3.99 -10.23
CA ALA A 128 1.93 5.42 -10.06
C ALA A 128 3.15 5.72 -9.17
N HIS A 129 3.37 4.98 -8.09
CA HIS A 129 4.56 5.13 -7.26
C HIS A 129 5.85 4.82 -8.03
N PHE A 130 5.87 3.72 -8.79
CA PHE A 130 6.99 3.35 -9.63
C PHE A 130 7.32 4.42 -10.69
N LEU A 131 6.30 4.94 -11.38
CA LEU A 131 6.46 5.99 -12.38
C LEU A 131 6.83 7.35 -11.74
N ASN A 132 6.41 7.60 -10.51
CA ASN A 132 6.78 8.79 -9.75
C ASN A 132 8.29 8.83 -9.48
N LEU A 133 8.86 7.68 -9.09
CA LEU A 133 10.28 7.52 -8.83
C LEU A 133 11.13 7.47 -10.11
N ARG A 134 10.60 6.95 -11.22
CA ARG A 134 11.32 7.02 -12.51
C ARG A 134 11.36 8.43 -13.11
N GLY A 135 10.38 9.26 -12.78
CA GLY A 135 10.31 10.65 -13.22
C GLY A 135 10.82 11.63 -12.17
N LEU A 136 11.83 11.26 -11.37
CA LEU A 136 12.45 12.17 -10.42
C LEU A 136 13.03 13.37 -11.16
N VAL A 137 12.70 14.56 -10.67
CA VAL A 137 13.21 15.84 -11.18
C VAL A 137 14.29 16.31 -10.21
N PRO A 138 15.58 16.19 -10.57
CA PRO A 138 16.68 16.66 -9.72
C PRO A 138 16.57 18.16 -9.50
N GLN A 139 16.85 18.60 -8.28
CA GLN A 139 16.88 20.02 -7.96
C GLN A 139 18.31 20.54 -8.02
N PRO A 140 18.54 21.72 -8.63
CA PRO A 140 19.89 22.24 -8.87
C PRO A 140 20.56 22.73 -7.58
N ALA A 141 19.78 23.19 -6.60
CA ALA A 141 20.30 23.69 -5.34
C ALA A 141 20.29 22.58 -4.27
N PRO A 142 21.44 22.25 -3.65
CA PRO A 142 21.47 21.32 -2.54
C PRO A 142 20.77 21.92 -1.31
N LEU A 143 20.12 21.07 -0.55
CA LEU A 143 19.40 21.44 0.66
C LEU A 143 20.37 21.42 1.84
N ALA A 144 20.55 22.54 2.52
CA ALA A 144 21.37 22.61 3.73
C ALA A 144 20.63 21.94 4.89
N ALA A 145 21.24 20.92 5.48
CA ALA A 145 20.69 20.19 6.62
C ALA A 145 21.73 19.99 7.71
N ARG A 146 21.27 19.81 8.95
CA ARG A 146 22.10 19.45 10.09
C ARG A 146 21.62 18.13 10.67
N VAL A 147 22.54 17.20 10.92
CA VAL A 147 22.21 15.93 11.57
C VAL A 147 21.88 16.21 13.03
N LEU A 148 20.69 15.84 13.48
CA LEU A 148 20.33 15.87 14.90
C LEU A 148 20.62 14.54 15.58
N GLY A 149 20.51 13.45 14.84
CA GLY A 149 20.84 12.11 15.32
C GLY A 149 20.68 11.05 14.24
N SER A 150 21.16 9.85 14.53
CA SER A 150 21.03 8.67 13.67
C SER A 150 20.53 7.48 14.47
N ARG A 151 19.73 6.62 13.84
CA ARG A 151 19.24 5.37 14.44
C ARG A 151 19.24 4.25 13.42
N ALA A 152 19.83 3.11 13.76
CA ALA A 152 19.72 1.91 12.94
C ALA A 152 18.28 1.36 12.98
N VAL A 153 17.73 1.07 11.79
CA VAL A 153 16.41 0.46 11.60
C VAL A 153 16.61 -0.88 10.90
N ALA A 154 16.13 -1.95 11.53
CA ALA A 154 16.20 -3.29 10.97
C ALA A 154 15.34 -3.43 9.70
N PRO A 155 15.73 -4.29 8.75
CA PRO A 155 14.89 -4.64 7.60
C PRO A 155 13.53 -5.19 8.04
N SER A 156 12.49 -4.87 7.27
CA SER A 156 11.13 -5.33 7.52
C SER A 156 10.42 -5.66 6.20
N LEU A 157 9.21 -6.23 6.28
CA LEU A 157 8.36 -6.46 5.11
C LEU A 157 8.02 -5.16 4.34
N HIS A 158 8.19 -4.00 4.97
CA HIS A 158 7.87 -2.70 4.40
C HIS A 158 9.09 -1.93 3.88
N GLY A 159 10.32 -2.45 4.08
CA GLY A 159 11.53 -1.78 3.58
C GLY A 159 12.83 -2.48 3.96
N ALA A 160 13.89 -2.20 3.20
CA ALA A 160 15.22 -2.82 3.38
C ALA A 160 15.93 -2.47 4.71
N GLY A 161 15.37 -1.56 5.51
CA GLY A 161 16.03 -1.04 6.70
C GLY A 161 17.09 0.00 6.32
N GLY A 162 17.99 0.30 7.26
CA GLY A 162 19.08 1.24 7.04
C GLY A 162 19.29 2.17 8.24
N THR A 163 19.86 3.34 7.99
CA THR A 163 20.09 4.37 9.01
C THR A 163 19.03 5.46 8.89
N LEU A 164 18.17 5.58 9.90
CA LEU A 164 17.26 6.70 10.02
C LEU A 164 18.05 7.92 10.48
N LEU A 165 18.23 8.89 9.58
CA LEU A 165 18.79 10.18 9.90
C LEU A 165 17.67 11.14 10.30
N VAL A 166 17.85 11.78 11.44
CA VAL A 166 17.00 12.89 11.89
C VAL A 166 17.72 14.18 11.51
N LEU A 167 17.07 15.00 10.70
CA LEU A 167 17.66 16.13 10.01
C LEU A 167 16.90 17.41 10.34
N GLN A 168 17.64 18.48 10.66
CA GLN A 168 17.10 19.83 10.71
C GLN A 168 17.44 20.53 9.39
N LEU A 169 16.43 20.91 8.62
CA LEU A 169 16.62 21.69 7.41
C LEU A 169 16.76 23.17 7.77
N ARG A 170 17.61 23.89 7.05
CA ARG A 170 17.83 25.32 7.30
C ARG A 170 16.61 26.18 6.99
N ASP A 171 15.91 25.86 5.91
CA ASP A 171 14.84 26.70 5.35
C ASP A 171 13.43 26.22 5.71
N GLU A 172 13.30 25.18 6.55
CA GLU A 172 12.00 24.63 6.94
C GLU A 172 11.83 24.55 8.45
N PRO A 173 10.70 25.07 8.98
CA PRO A 173 10.35 24.89 10.38
C PRO A 173 9.89 23.45 10.60
N GLY A 174 10.80 22.60 11.08
CA GLY A 174 10.47 21.24 11.45
C GLY A 174 11.65 20.30 11.31
N THR A 175 11.64 19.24 12.13
CA THR A 175 12.61 18.16 11.97
C THR A 175 12.09 17.23 10.89
N GLN A 176 12.97 16.85 9.97
CA GLN A 176 12.71 15.86 8.94
C GLN A 176 13.45 14.58 9.27
N GLN A 177 13.05 13.48 8.64
CA GLN A 177 13.70 12.20 8.75
C GLN A 177 13.85 11.57 7.36
N ALA A 178 14.96 10.89 7.15
CA ALA A 178 15.24 10.10 5.96
C ALA A 178 15.84 8.75 6.37
N LEU A 179 15.24 7.65 5.91
CA LEU A 179 15.81 6.32 6.08
C LEU A 179 16.78 6.06 4.92
N VAL A 180 18.07 6.21 5.20
CA VAL A 180 19.15 6.11 4.22
C VAL A 180 19.77 4.73 4.32
N ASP A 181 19.76 3.99 3.22
CA ASP A 181 20.46 2.71 3.09
C ASP A 181 21.91 2.96 2.62
N ASP A 182 22.69 3.63 3.46
CA ASP A 182 24.10 3.94 3.23
C ASP A 182 24.88 3.68 4.53
N ARG A 183 25.96 2.90 4.43
CA ARG A 183 26.82 2.58 5.57
C ARG A 183 27.56 3.82 6.09
N GLN A 184 27.88 4.77 5.22
CA GLN A 184 28.56 6.00 5.63
C GLN A 184 27.64 6.92 6.44
N ALA A 185 26.32 6.85 6.21
CA ALA A 185 25.34 7.62 6.96
C ALA A 185 25.31 7.23 8.46
N ALA A 186 25.62 5.98 8.79
CA ALA A 186 25.69 5.52 10.18
C ALA A 186 26.84 6.16 10.98
N ALA A 187 27.91 6.58 10.30
CA ALA A 187 29.09 7.17 10.93
C ALA A 187 28.98 8.70 11.12
N LEU A 188 27.88 9.32 10.70
CA LEU A 188 27.71 10.77 10.79
C LEU A 188 27.50 11.22 12.24
N PRO A 189 28.31 12.16 12.76
CA PRO A 189 28.12 12.68 14.10
C PRO A 189 26.91 13.62 14.18
N ALA A 190 26.27 13.63 15.35
CA ALA A 190 25.24 14.63 15.63
C ALA A 190 25.86 16.04 15.57
N GLY A 191 25.11 16.97 14.98
CA GLY A 191 25.53 18.34 14.74
C GLY A 191 26.23 18.58 13.41
N GLN A 192 26.60 17.53 12.65
CA GLN A 192 27.27 17.64 11.35
C GLN A 192 26.40 18.37 10.33
N ALA A 193 26.98 19.36 9.64
CA ALA A 193 26.34 20.01 8.51
C ALA A 193 26.45 19.13 7.26
N LEU A 194 25.35 19.01 6.52
CA LEU A 194 25.21 18.23 5.30
C LEU A 194 24.63 19.11 4.18
N ALA A 195 25.11 18.89 2.97
CA ALA A 195 24.48 19.33 1.73
C ALA A 195 23.76 18.13 1.11
N LEU A 196 22.43 18.14 1.13
CA LEU A 196 21.60 17.06 0.57
C LEU A 196 21.30 17.35 -0.90
N HIS A 197 21.69 16.43 -1.77
CA HIS A 197 21.19 16.37 -3.13
C HIS A 197 19.80 15.77 -3.08
N TRP A 198 18.82 16.45 -3.67
CA TRP A 198 17.44 16.02 -3.60
C TRP A 198 16.74 16.18 -4.94
N ALA A 199 15.69 15.39 -5.11
CA ALA A 199 14.82 15.41 -6.25
C ALA A 199 13.36 15.45 -5.78
N ARG A 200 12.52 16.06 -6.60
CA ARG A 200 11.07 15.98 -6.42
C ARG A 200 10.56 14.78 -7.21
N GLY A 201 9.64 14.00 -6.64
CA GLY A 201 8.94 12.99 -7.44
C GLY A 201 8.14 13.65 -8.57
N ARG A 202 7.91 12.90 -9.66
CA ARG A 202 7.18 13.40 -10.83
C ARG A 202 5.87 14.11 -10.49
N TRP A 203 5.16 13.57 -9.51
CA TRP A 203 3.85 14.05 -9.06
C TRP A 203 3.86 14.44 -7.59
N TRP A 204 4.51 13.67 -6.72
CA TRP A 204 4.53 13.93 -5.27
C TRP A 204 5.84 13.53 -4.60
N GLY A 205 6.01 14.01 -3.37
CA GLY A 205 7.12 13.62 -2.50
C GLY A 205 8.44 14.33 -2.80
N ARG A 206 9.32 14.29 -1.80
CA ARG A 206 10.69 14.78 -1.86
C ARG A 206 11.62 13.64 -1.48
N TYR A 207 12.68 13.48 -2.24
CA TYR A 207 13.58 12.35 -2.12
C TYR A 207 15.01 12.86 -2.06
N VAL A 208 15.76 12.40 -1.08
CA VAL A 208 17.20 12.60 -1.01
C VAL A 208 17.84 11.60 -1.96
N THR A 209 18.67 12.07 -2.87
CA THR A 209 19.38 11.26 -3.86
C THR A 209 20.88 11.13 -3.58
N GLY A 210 21.38 11.91 -2.63
CA GLY A 210 22.76 11.89 -2.18
C GLY A 210 22.98 12.91 -1.10
N TRP A 211 24.12 12.85 -0.43
CA TRP A 211 24.49 13.79 0.61
C TRP A 211 26.01 13.98 0.62
N GLN A 212 26.46 15.16 1.06
CA GLN A 212 27.87 15.47 1.25
C GLN A 212 28.04 16.14 2.61
N ALA A 213 29.01 15.68 3.39
CA ALA A 213 29.37 16.35 4.63
C ALA A 213 30.04 17.69 4.30
N VAL A 214 29.49 18.77 4.86
CA VAL A 214 30.11 20.09 4.76
C VAL A 214 31.12 20.18 5.90
N PRO A 215 32.42 20.35 5.63
CA PRO A 215 33.40 20.50 6.69
C PRO A 215 33.01 21.69 7.57
N ALA A 216 33.10 21.52 8.89
CA ALA A 216 32.92 22.63 9.81
C ALA A 216 34.03 23.65 9.50
N THR A 217 33.65 24.83 9.02
CA THR A 217 34.60 25.92 8.82
C THR A 217 35.26 26.22 10.17
N PRO A 218 36.60 26.24 10.27
CA PRO A 218 37.32 26.52 11.51
C PRO A 218 37.05 27.94 12.05
#